data_AF-A0A931XLP5-F1
#
_entry.id   AF-A0A931XLP5-F1
#
_cell.length_a   1.000
_cell.length_b   1.000
_cell.length_c   1.000
_cell.angle_alpha   90.00
_cell.angle_beta   90.00
_cell.angle_gamma   90.00
#
_symmetry.space_group_name_H-M   'P 1'
#
loop_
_entity.id
_entity.type
_entity.pdbx_description
1 polymer ?
#
loop_
_entity_poly.entity_id
_entity_poly.type
_entity_poly.pdbx_seq_one_letter_code
_entity_poly.pdbx_strand_id
1 'polypeptide(L)'
;MSDGRHVPLTNKVLVDEQRFAALVEQLRAAVPEELRQVRRLLQDRDRLLAEARHEAERIARHAEEQLEFMLQGNNAIQRAQRSADERLADARRQAEGLCAEAEKYALDLLVAFEREMQRQLAAVRKGLATLERREPAAQ
;
A
#
# COMPACT_ATOMS: atom_id res chain seq x y z
N MET A 1 -31.43 -43.19 48.40
CA MET A 1 -32.07 -43.77 49.60
C MET A 1 -30.93 -44.23 50.50
N SER A 2 -30.83 -43.64 51.69
CA SER A 2 -29.76 -43.86 52.67
C SER A 2 -29.95 -45.22 53.36
N ASP A 3 -29.28 -46.25 52.85
CA ASP A 3 -29.42 -47.63 53.36
C ASP A 3 -28.24 -48.02 54.27
N GLY A 4 -27.95 -47.15 55.24
CA GLY A 4 -26.97 -47.39 56.30
C GLY A 4 -27.60 -47.18 57.66
N ARG A 5 -27.72 -48.24 58.47
CA ARG A 5 -28.18 -48.10 59.86
C ARG A 5 -27.05 -47.51 60.69
N HIS A 6 -27.20 -46.26 61.11
CA HIS A 6 -26.33 -45.66 62.13
C HIS A 6 -26.52 -46.39 63.45
N VAL A 7 -25.42 -46.85 64.04
CA VAL A 7 -25.44 -47.52 65.35
C VAL A 7 -25.49 -46.43 66.43
N PRO A 8 -26.57 -46.31 67.23
CA PRO A 8 -26.70 -45.24 68.22
C PRO A 8 -25.53 -45.28 69.23
N LEU A 9 -25.05 -44.10 69.62
CA LEU A 9 -23.87 -43.88 70.49
C LEU A 9 -22.50 -44.20 69.86
N THR A 10 -22.42 -44.51 68.56
CA THR A 10 -21.14 -44.62 67.83
C THR A 10 -21.21 -43.94 66.45
N ASN A 11 -20.08 -43.43 65.95
CA ASN A 11 -19.99 -42.89 64.58
C ASN A 11 -19.93 -43.99 63.50
N LYS A 12 -20.41 -45.21 63.80
CA LYS A 12 -20.33 -46.38 62.92
C LYS A 12 -21.65 -46.58 62.17
N VAL A 13 -21.54 -46.87 60.88
CA VAL A 13 -22.67 -47.18 59.99
C VAL A 13 -22.60 -48.67 59.64
N LEU A 14 -23.71 -49.38 59.82
CA LEU A 14 -23.84 -50.77 59.38
C LEU A 14 -24.14 -50.78 57.88
N VAL A 15 -23.27 -51.40 57.10
CA VAL A 15 -23.35 -51.48 55.63
C VAL A 15 -23.39 -52.94 55.21
N ASP A 16 -24.22 -53.25 54.21
CA ASP A 16 -24.24 -54.56 53.56
C ASP A 16 -22.94 -54.78 52.78
N GLU A 17 -22.12 -55.74 53.24
CA GLU A 17 -20.81 -56.03 52.69
C GLU A 17 -20.87 -56.43 51.20
N GLN A 18 -21.89 -57.19 50.79
CA GLN A 18 -22.03 -57.67 49.41
C GLN A 18 -22.38 -56.52 48.47
N ARG A 19 -23.30 -55.64 48.87
CA ARG A 19 -23.67 -54.45 48.09
C ARG A 19 -22.52 -53.44 48.02
N PHE A 20 -21.81 -53.22 49.13
CA PHE A 20 -20.65 -52.33 49.15
C PHE A 20 -19.52 -52.86 48.26
N ALA A 21 -19.20 -54.15 48.34
CA ALA A 21 -18.21 -54.78 47.48
C ALA A 21 -18.58 -54.69 45.99
N ALA A 22 -19.85 -54.89 45.64
CA ALA A 22 -20.33 -54.72 44.26
C ALA A 22 -20.18 -53.28 43.75
N LEU A 23 -20.48 -52.28 44.59
CA LEU A 23 -20.30 -50.87 44.24
C LEU A 23 -18.81 -50.51 44.08
N VAL A 24 -17.93 -51.04 44.94
CA VAL A 24 -16.48 -50.84 44.82
C VAL A 24 -15.94 -51.48 43.54
N GLU A 25 -16.39 -52.66 43.16
CA GLU A 25 -15.99 -53.31 41.90
C GLU A 25 -16.50 -52.56 40.66
N GLN A 26 -17.72 -52.03 40.70
CA GLN A 26 -18.23 -51.14 39.64
C GLN A 26 -17.40 -49.87 39.52
N LEU A 27 -17.07 -49.24 40.65
CA LEU A 27 -16.22 -48.04 40.68
C LEU A 27 -14.81 -48.33 40.16
N ARG A 28 -14.24 -49.48 40.56
CA ARG A 28 -12.94 -49.97 40.13
C ARG A 28 -12.88 -50.24 38.62
N ALA A 29 -13.99 -50.65 38.01
CA ALA A 29 -14.08 -50.84 36.56
C ALA A 29 -14.30 -49.52 35.79
N ALA A 30 -15.14 -48.61 36.31
CA ALA A 30 -15.55 -47.39 35.60
C ALA A 30 -14.53 -46.24 35.69
N VAL A 31 -13.96 -45.99 36.88
CA VAL A 31 -13.06 -44.85 37.12
C VAL A 31 -11.81 -44.87 36.22
N PRO A 32 -11.14 -46.02 35.98
CA PRO A 32 -9.99 -46.05 35.07
C PRO A 32 -10.34 -45.69 33.62
N GLU A 33 -11.55 -46.01 33.16
CA GLU A 33 -12.01 -45.67 31.81
C GLU A 33 -12.28 -44.17 31.68
N GLU A 34 -13.01 -43.59 32.64
CA GLU A 34 -13.27 -42.14 32.68
C GLU A 34 -11.96 -41.35 32.76
N LEU A 35 -11.00 -41.78 33.59
CA LEU A 35 -9.71 -41.11 33.71
C LEU A 35 -8.91 -41.18 32.40
N ARG A 36 -9.01 -42.29 31.64
CA ARG A 36 -8.40 -42.39 30.30
C ARG A 36 -9.06 -41.44 29.31
N GLN A 37 -10.38 -41.31 29.34
CA GLN A 37 -11.11 -40.38 28.47
C GLN A 37 -10.75 -38.92 28.78
N VAL A 38 -10.72 -38.53 30.05
CA VAL A 38 -10.33 -37.17 30.46
C VAL A 38 -8.91 -36.85 30.02
N ARG A 39 -7.96 -37.79 30.17
CA ARG A 39 -6.56 -37.59 29.71
C ARG A 39 -6.47 -37.37 28.20
N ARG A 40 -7.23 -38.12 27.40
CA ARG A 40 -7.29 -37.92 25.93
C ARG A 40 -7.86 -36.56 25.59
N LEU A 41 -8.97 -36.17 26.23
CA LEU A 41 -9.59 -34.86 26.04
C LEU A 41 -8.65 -33.69 26.36
N LEU A 42 -7.84 -33.81 27.41
CA LEU A 42 -6.83 -32.81 27.75
C LEU A 42 -5.72 -32.74 26.70
N GLN A 43 -5.23 -33.90 26.22
CA GLN A 43 -4.25 -33.95 25.13
C GLN A 43 -4.78 -33.34 23.84
N ASP A 44 -6.02 -33.65 23.46
CA ASP A 44 -6.67 -33.10 22.27
C ASP A 44 -6.87 -31.58 22.40
N ARG A 45 -7.27 -31.11 23.59
CA ARG A 45 -7.37 -29.67 23.87
C ARG A 45 -6.02 -28.98 23.72
N ASP A 46 -4.96 -29.52 24.31
CA ASP A 46 -3.63 -28.91 24.26
C ASP A 46 -3.09 -28.89 22.82
N ARG A 47 -3.34 -29.96 22.06
CA ARG A 47 -3.04 -30.02 20.63
C ARG A 47 -3.81 -28.95 19.84
N LEU A 48 -5.12 -28.84 20.05
CA LEU A 48 -5.95 -27.84 19.38
C LEU A 48 -5.52 -26.41 19.72
N LEU A 49 -5.15 -26.15 20.97
CA LEU A 49 -4.61 -24.86 21.39
C LEU A 49 -3.26 -24.56 20.72
N ALA A 50 -2.39 -25.56 20.58
CA ALA A 50 -1.11 -25.40 19.89
C ALA A 50 -1.32 -25.12 18.40
N GLU A 51 -2.21 -25.87 17.74
CA GLU A 51 -2.58 -25.65 16.33
C GLU A 51 -3.19 -24.26 16.12
N ALA A 52 -4.11 -23.83 16.99
CA ALA A 52 -4.71 -22.49 16.93
C ALA A 52 -3.67 -21.37 17.11
N ARG A 53 -2.71 -21.53 18.02
CA ARG A 53 -1.62 -20.58 18.21
C ARG A 53 -0.71 -20.50 17.00
N HIS A 54 -0.31 -21.64 16.46
CA HIS A 54 0.52 -21.70 15.27
C HIS A 54 -0.19 -21.06 14.06
N GLU A 55 -1.49 -21.31 13.91
CA GLU A 55 -2.30 -20.70 12.86
C GLU A 55 -2.44 -19.18 13.05
N ALA A 56 -2.66 -18.71 14.27
CA ALA A 56 -2.67 -17.28 14.58
C ALA A 56 -1.34 -16.61 14.25
N GLU A 57 -0.21 -17.23 14.60
CA GLU A 57 1.13 -16.75 14.24
C GLU A 57 1.37 -16.76 12.73
N ARG A 58 0.83 -17.75 12.01
CA ARG A 58 0.91 -17.81 10.55
C ARG A 58 0.11 -16.68 9.90
N ILE A 59 -1.10 -16.42 10.38
CA ILE A 59 -1.96 -15.32 9.90
C ILE A 59 -1.30 -13.98 10.19
N ALA A 60 -0.77 -13.77 11.39
CA ALA A 60 -0.09 -12.53 11.77
C ALA A 60 1.11 -12.24 10.86
N ARG A 61 1.99 -13.24 10.67
CA ARG A 61 3.14 -13.10 9.74
C ARG A 61 2.71 -12.78 8.32
N HIS A 62 1.69 -13.46 7.82
CA HIS A 62 1.20 -13.20 6.47
C HIS A 62 0.61 -11.78 6.32
N ALA A 63 -0.07 -11.28 7.35
CA ALA A 63 -0.60 -9.91 7.36
C ALA A 63 0.53 -8.87 7.40
N GLU A 64 1.59 -9.11 8.17
CA GLU A 64 2.78 -8.26 8.21
C GLU A 64 3.48 -8.20 6.85
N GLU A 65 3.70 -9.35 6.20
CA GLU A 65 4.28 -9.43 4.85
C GLU A 65 3.44 -8.67 3.81
N GLN A 66 2.11 -8.81 3.84
CA GLN A 66 1.22 -8.08 2.95
C GLN A 66 1.28 -6.56 3.20
N LEU A 67 1.30 -6.15 4.47
CA LEU A 67 1.39 -4.74 4.83
C LEU A 67 2.70 -4.12 4.32
N GLU A 68 3.83 -4.80 4.50
CA GLU A 68 5.12 -4.34 3.97
C GLU A 68 5.08 -4.21 2.45
N PHE A 69 4.54 -5.19 1.74
CA PHE A 69 4.40 -5.14 0.29
C PHE A 69 3.52 -3.95 -0.17
N MET A 70 2.38 -3.72 0.49
CA MET A 70 1.50 -2.59 0.19
C MET A 70 2.18 -1.24 0.46
N LEU A 71 2.93 -1.11 1.56
CA LEU A 71 3.68 0.10 1.88
C LEU A 71 4.79 0.35 0.85
N GLN A 72 5.51 -0.68 0.43
CA GLN A 72 6.51 -0.57 -0.63
C GLN A 72 5.88 -0.11 -1.95
N GLY A 73 4.74 -0.71 -2.35
CA GLY A 73 3.98 -0.31 -3.53
C GLY A 73 3.50 1.14 -3.48
N ASN A 74 2.91 1.56 -2.35
CA ASN A 74 2.46 2.94 -2.15
C ASN A 74 3.61 3.94 -2.20
N ASN A 75 4.74 3.63 -1.57
CA ASN A 75 5.93 4.47 -1.61
C ASN A 75 6.49 4.60 -3.04
N ALA A 76 6.49 3.51 -3.81
CA ALA A 76 6.91 3.53 -5.21
C ALA A 76 5.98 4.41 -6.07
N ILE A 77 4.66 4.28 -5.89
CA ILE A 77 3.67 5.09 -6.60
C ILE A 77 3.82 6.57 -6.24
N GLN A 78 3.93 6.92 -4.95
CA GLN A 78 4.12 8.30 -4.53
C GLN A 78 5.41 8.93 -5.10
N ARG A 79 6.51 8.16 -5.13
CA ARG A 79 7.77 8.63 -5.74
C ARG A 79 7.62 8.83 -7.25
N ALA A 80 6.96 7.91 -7.94
CA ALA A 80 6.70 8.03 -9.37
C ALA A 80 5.84 9.25 -9.69
N GLN A 81 4.79 9.51 -8.90
CA GLN A 81 3.92 10.67 -9.03
C GLN A 81 4.72 11.98 -8.88
N ARG A 82 5.51 12.11 -7.80
CA ARG A 82 6.35 13.30 -7.58
C ARG A 82 7.34 13.52 -8.72
N SER A 83 8.01 12.46 -9.18
CA SER A 83 8.95 12.58 -10.29
C SER A 83 8.25 12.95 -11.61
N ALA A 84 7.04 12.46 -11.84
CA ALA A 84 6.24 12.87 -13.01
C ALA A 84 5.86 14.35 -12.94
N ASP A 85 5.41 14.83 -11.78
CA ASP A 85 5.05 16.23 -11.57
C ASP A 85 6.26 17.16 -11.74
N GLU A 86 7.41 16.79 -11.20
CA GLU A 86 8.68 17.51 -11.37
C GLU A 86 9.08 17.58 -12.86
N ARG A 87 9.05 16.45 -13.57
CA ARG A 87 9.37 16.40 -15.01
C ARG A 87 8.40 17.23 -15.84
N LEU A 88 7.11 17.23 -15.51
CA LEU A 88 6.11 18.05 -16.20
C LEU A 88 6.36 19.54 -15.95
N ALA A 89 6.72 19.92 -14.72
CA ALA A 89 7.06 21.29 -14.38
C ALA A 89 8.34 21.75 -15.11
N ASP A 90 9.37 20.90 -15.18
CA ASP A 90 10.60 21.16 -15.94
C ASP A 90 10.31 21.30 -17.44
N ALA A 91 9.54 20.38 -18.02
CA ALA A 91 9.19 20.42 -19.44
C ALA A 91 8.41 21.69 -19.80
N ARG A 92 7.48 22.13 -18.94
CA ARG A 92 6.74 23.39 -19.12
C ARG A 92 7.67 24.60 -19.08
N ARG A 93 8.55 24.69 -18.08
CA ARG A 93 9.55 25.77 -18.00
C ARG A 93 10.46 25.83 -19.23
N GLN A 94 10.92 24.67 -19.70
CA GLN A 94 11.75 24.59 -20.90
C GLN A 94 11.00 25.01 -22.15
N ALA A 95 9.74 24.58 -22.30
CA ALA A 95 8.90 24.98 -23.42
C ALA A 95 8.64 26.49 -23.44
N GLU A 96 8.28 27.07 -22.29
CA GLU A 96 8.10 28.51 -22.12
C GLU A 96 9.38 29.29 -22.47
N GLY A 97 10.54 28.81 -21.99
CA GLY A 97 11.84 29.39 -22.32
C GLY A 97 12.15 29.34 -23.82
N LEU A 98 11.90 28.20 -24.46
CA LEU A 98 12.14 28.02 -25.90
C LEU A 98 11.21 28.90 -26.73
N CYS A 99 9.94 29.01 -26.35
CA CYS A 99 8.98 29.91 -27.00
C CYS A 99 9.44 31.37 -26.90
N ALA A 100 9.82 31.83 -25.70
CA ALA A 100 10.30 33.19 -25.50
C ALA A 100 11.59 33.48 -26.29
N GLU A 101 12.51 32.52 -26.35
CA GLU A 101 13.73 32.64 -27.16
C GLU A 101 13.43 32.71 -28.66
N ALA A 102 12.52 31.87 -29.16
CA ALA A 102 12.09 31.87 -30.55
C ALA A 102 11.37 33.17 -30.93
N GLU A 103 10.51 33.69 -30.05
CA GLU A 103 9.85 34.99 -30.24
C GLU A 103 10.86 36.14 -30.33
N LYS A 104 11.85 36.15 -29.43
CA LYS A 104 12.93 37.14 -29.46
C LYS A 104 13.73 37.05 -30.75
N TYR A 105 14.11 35.84 -31.17
CA TYR A 105 14.83 35.63 -32.41
C TYR A 105 14.03 36.10 -33.63
N ALA A 106 12.73 35.80 -33.68
CA ALA A 106 11.85 36.25 -34.75
C ALA A 106 11.75 37.78 -34.80
N LEU A 107 11.63 38.43 -33.64
CA LEU A 107 11.63 39.90 -33.55
C LEU A 107 12.93 40.50 -34.07
N ASP A 108 14.07 39.99 -33.61
CA ASP A 108 15.40 40.48 -34.02
C ASP A 108 15.58 40.34 -35.55
N LEU A 109 15.12 39.22 -36.12
CA LEU A 109 15.14 38.98 -37.57
C LEU A 109 14.24 39.97 -38.32
N LEU A 110 13.02 40.22 -37.83
CA LEU A 110 12.09 41.17 -38.44
C LEU A 110 12.63 42.61 -38.40
N VAL A 111 13.25 43.02 -37.29
CA VAL A 111 13.89 44.33 -37.16
C VAL A 111 15.07 44.47 -38.14
N ALA A 112 15.88 43.42 -38.28
CA ALA A 112 16.97 43.42 -39.25
C ALA A 112 16.45 43.53 -40.70
N PHE A 113 15.37 42.81 -41.00
CA PHE A 113 14.73 42.84 -42.30
C PHE A 113 14.11 44.20 -42.63
N GLU A 114 13.41 44.82 -41.67
CA GLU A 114 12.85 46.17 -41.82
C GLU A 114 13.94 47.19 -42.18
N ARG A 115 15.07 47.16 -41.47
CA ARG A 115 16.21 48.06 -41.74
C ARG A 115 16.75 47.85 -43.15
N GLU A 116 16.84 46.61 -43.62
CA GLU A 116 17.28 46.33 -44.99
C GLU A 116 16.29 46.89 -46.02
N MET A 117 14.99 46.66 -45.84
CA MET A 117 13.98 47.22 -46.74
C MET A 117 14.00 48.75 -46.77
N GLN A 118 14.21 49.41 -45.63
CA GLN A 118 14.38 50.87 -45.57
C GLN A 118 15.58 51.35 -46.38
N ARG A 119 16.72 50.64 -46.31
CA ARG A 119 17.92 50.94 -47.12
C ARG A 119 17.63 50.78 -48.62
N GLN A 120 16.99 49.68 -49.01
CA GLN A 120 16.63 49.42 -50.40
C GLN A 120 15.65 50.48 -50.94
N LEU A 121 14.61 50.84 -50.19
CA LEU A 121 13.68 51.91 -50.55
C LEU A 121 14.37 53.26 -50.69
N ALA A 122 15.30 53.60 -49.78
CA ALA A 122 16.08 54.83 -49.87
C ALA A 122 16.94 54.87 -51.15
N ALA A 123 17.56 53.75 -51.51
CA ALA A 123 18.34 53.62 -52.75
C ALA A 123 17.46 53.81 -54.00
N VAL A 124 16.29 53.17 -54.05
CA VAL A 124 15.32 53.34 -55.14
C VAL A 124 14.85 54.78 -55.26
N ARG A 125 14.46 55.43 -54.15
CA ARG A 125 14.06 56.84 -54.13
C ARG A 125 15.15 57.77 -54.64
N LYS A 126 16.41 57.52 -54.24
CA LYS A 126 17.57 58.28 -54.74
C LYS A 126 17.78 58.06 -56.24
N GLY A 127 17.61 56.83 -56.73
CA GLY A 127 17.66 56.52 -58.16
C GLY A 127 16.61 57.29 -58.97
N LEU A 128 15.35 57.25 -58.53
CA LEU A 128 14.24 57.98 -59.17
C LEU A 128 14.49 59.49 -59.21
N ALA A 129 14.85 60.10 -58.08
CA ALA A 129 15.14 61.54 -58.02
C ALA A 129 16.31 61.97 -58.93
N THR A 130 17.25 61.06 -59.20
CA THR A 130 18.36 61.32 -60.13
C THR A 130 17.90 61.29 -61.58
N LEU A 131 16.94 60.43 -61.93
CA LEU A 131 16.34 60.36 -63.26
C LEU A 131 15.40 61.54 -63.52
N GLU A 132 14.55 61.91 -62.57
CA GLU A 132 13.65 63.08 -62.69
C GLU A 132 14.45 64.39 -62.88
N ARG A 133 15.61 64.53 -62.22
CA ARG A 133 16.51 65.68 -62.47
C ARG A 133 17.18 65.68 -63.83
N ARG A 134 17.22 64.56 -64.54
CA ARG A 134 17.74 64.48 -65.92
C ARG A 134 16.70 64.84 -66.97
N GLU A 135 15.41 64.81 -66.65
CA GLU A 135 14.32 65.14 -67.58
C GLU A 135 14.07 66.64 -67.91
N PRO A 136 14.56 67.69 -67.19
CA PRO A 136 14.19 69.07 -67.53
C PRO A 136 15.10 69.75 -68.59
N ALA A 137 15.78 69.00 -69.47
CA ALA A 137 16.66 69.58 -70.50
C ALA A 137 16.41 69.08 -71.94
N ALA A 138 15.29 68.41 -72.19
CA ALA A 138 14.86 68.03 -73.54
C ALA A 138 13.59 68.80 -73.93
N GLN A 139 13.73 70.12 -74.11
CA GLN A 139 12.83 70.95 -74.92
C GLN A 139 13.66 71.89 -75.78
#